data_AF-A0A2V0N136-F1
#
_entry.id   AF-A0A2V0N136-F1
#
_cell.length_a   1.000
_cell.length_b   1.000
_cell.length_c   1.000
_cell.angle_alpha   90.00
_cell.angle_beta   90.00
_cell.angle_gamma   90.00
#
_symmetry.space_group_name_H-M   'P 1'
#
loop_
_entity.id
_entity.type
_entity.pdbx_description
1 polymer ?
#
loop_
_entity_poly.entity_id
_entity_poly.type
_entity_poly.pdbx_seq_one_letter_code
_entity_poly.pdbx_strand_id
1 'polypeptide(L)'
;MNTNRPPMNTWFWTGCRAESAPNLTNRGVFAVCEGGKHMSFVTTQPEALSAAAANLTGIGSGMAAQNAAAAAPTTGVVPAAADEVSALTAAQFAAHAQMYQAVSAQAAAIHEMFVNTLGTSAGSYAATEAANAIAAG
;
A
#
# COMPACT_ATOMS: atom_id res chain seq x y z
N MET A 1 -16.66 34.91 12.24
CA MET A 1 -16.63 33.58 12.87
C MET A 1 -17.95 32.86 12.63
N ASN A 2 -17.99 31.89 11.72
CA ASN A 2 -18.88 30.74 11.83
C ASN A 2 -18.25 29.56 11.07
N THR A 3 -17.92 28.52 11.83
CA THR A 3 -17.08 27.38 11.49
C THR A 3 -17.95 26.16 11.17
N ASN A 4 -18.54 26.11 9.97
CA ASN A 4 -19.23 24.91 9.50
C ASN A 4 -18.82 24.60 8.06
N ARG A 5 -17.66 23.93 7.93
CA ARG A 5 -17.20 23.32 6.69
C ARG A 5 -17.74 21.89 6.67
N PRO A 6 -18.65 21.51 5.76
CA PRO A 6 -19.10 20.13 5.66
C PRO A 6 -17.95 19.22 5.19
N PRO A 7 -17.96 17.92 5.58
CA PRO A 7 -16.94 16.96 5.17
C PRO A 7 -16.94 16.78 3.65
N MET A 8 -15.75 16.64 3.06
CA MET A 8 -15.49 16.61 1.61
C MET A 8 -16.15 15.47 0.81
N ASN A 9 -17.00 14.64 1.42
CA ASN A 9 -17.57 13.43 0.82
C ASN A 9 -18.92 13.63 0.12
N THR A 10 -19.53 14.81 0.17
CA THR A 10 -20.90 15.03 -0.36
C THR A 10 -20.98 15.58 -1.78
N TRP A 11 -19.85 15.92 -2.43
CA TRP A 11 -19.88 16.65 -3.71
C TRP A 11 -19.71 15.80 -4.97
N PHE A 12 -19.51 14.48 -4.86
CA PHE A 12 -19.18 13.66 -6.03
C PHE A 12 -20.38 13.09 -6.82
N TRP A 13 -21.62 13.18 -6.33
CA TRP A 13 -22.71 12.31 -6.85
C TRP A 13 -24.06 12.96 -7.19
N THR A 14 -24.23 14.27 -7.19
CA THR A 14 -25.57 14.88 -7.34
C THR A 14 -26.07 15.04 -8.81
N GLY A 15 -25.50 14.31 -9.79
CA GLY A 15 -25.65 14.70 -11.21
C GLY A 15 -26.13 13.70 -12.26
N CYS A 16 -25.89 12.38 -12.17
CA CYS A 16 -26.17 11.48 -13.31
C CYS A 16 -27.35 10.53 -13.04
N ARG A 17 -28.46 10.75 -13.77
CA ARG A 17 -29.59 9.81 -13.90
C ARG A 17 -29.11 8.57 -14.67
N ALA A 18 -29.22 7.39 -14.06
CA ALA A 18 -28.87 6.12 -14.69
C ALA A 18 -29.90 5.78 -15.80
N GLU A 19 -29.47 5.82 -17.05
CA GLU A 19 -30.20 5.20 -18.16
C GLU A 19 -29.58 3.82 -18.42
N SER A 20 -30.38 2.76 -18.32
CA SER A 20 -29.95 1.36 -18.39
C SER A 20 -29.36 1.01 -19.76
N ALA A 21 -28.05 0.75 -19.83
CA ALA A 21 -27.40 0.15 -20.99
C ALA A 21 -27.55 -1.39 -20.92
N PRO A 22 -28.14 -2.04 -21.94
CA PRO A 22 -28.22 -3.49 -21.98
C PRO A 22 -26.88 -4.04 -22.47
N ASN A 23 -26.32 -5.03 -21.75
CA ASN A 23 -25.19 -5.88 -22.14
C ASN A 23 -23.77 -5.45 -21.70
N LEU A 24 -23.55 -5.38 -20.38
CA LEU A 24 -22.23 -5.54 -19.78
C LEU A 24 -22.32 -6.58 -18.67
N THR A 25 -22.46 -7.84 -19.06
CA THR A 25 -22.23 -8.98 -18.16
C THR A 25 -20.78 -8.95 -17.69
N ASN A 26 -20.60 -8.51 -16.45
CA ASN A 26 -19.56 -8.99 -15.54
C ASN A 26 -18.12 -8.50 -15.82
N ARG A 27 -17.76 -7.30 -15.31
CA ARG A 27 -16.40 -6.88 -14.85
C ARG A 27 -16.24 -5.36 -14.60
N GLY A 28 -16.70 -4.82 -13.47
CA GLY A 28 -16.17 -3.57 -12.88
C GLY A 28 -15.99 -2.34 -13.81
N VAL A 29 -16.88 -2.12 -14.77
CA VAL A 29 -16.83 -0.99 -15.72
C VAL A 29 -17.75 0.14 -15.22
N PHE A 30 -17.20 1.33 -14.94
CA PHE A 30 -17.94 2.50 -14.46
C PHE A 30 -17.93 3.63 -15.48
N ALA A 31 -19.00 4.42 -15.59
CA ALA A 31 -19.00 5.60 -16.45
C ALA A 31 -18.85 6.91 -15.67
N VAL A 32 -17.94 7.78 -16.12
CA VAL A 32 -17.81 9.18 -15.67
C VAL A 32 -18.40 10.10 -16.73
N CYS A 33 -19.29 11.00 -16.29
CA CYS A 33 -19.93 12.00 -17.15
C CYS A 33 -18.99 13.22 -17.33
N GLU A 34 -18.23 13.32 -18.43
CA GLU A 34 -17.52 14.56 -18.79
C GLU A 34 -18.31 15.38 -19.82
N GLY A 35 -18.66 16.61 -19.45
CA GLY A 35 -18.90 17.71 -20.40
C GLY A 35 -19.85 17.43 -21.57
N GLY A 36 -20.92 16.65 -21.36
CA GLY A 36 -22.02 16.51 -22.30
C GLY A 36 -21.78 15.71 -23.58
N LYS A 37 -20.63 15.03 -23.79
CA LYS A 37 -20.52 14.15 -24.98
C LYS A 37 -19.62 12.92 -24.96
N HIS A 38 -18.86 12.59 -23.91
CA HIS A 38 -18.17 11.29 -23.89
C HIS A 38 -18.20 10.65 -22.50
N MET A 39 -18.66 9.40 -22.44
CA MET A 39 -18.60 8.55 -21.25
C MET A 39 -17.20 7.96 -21.18
N SER A 40 -16.37 8.43 -20.24
CA SER A 40 -15.09 7.77 -19.95
C SER A 40 -15.34 6.65 -18.95
N PHE A 41 -14.82 5.46 -19.26
CA PHE A 41 -14.97 4.32 -18.37
C PHE A 41 -13.74 4.14 -17.48
N VAL A 42 -13.95 4.11 -16.18
CA VAL A 42 -12.90 3.76 -15.21
C VAL A 42 -13.11 2.30 -14.83
N THR A 43 -12.05 1.50 -14.83
CA THR A 43 -12.10 0.09 -14.40
C THR A 43 -11.33 -0.01 -13.09
N THR A 44 -11.96 -0.46 -12.01
CA THR A 44 -11.27 -0.77 -10.74
C THR A 44 -11.32 -2.26 -10.48
N GLN A 45 -10.26 -2.80 -9.85
CA GLN A 45 -10.17 -4.19 -9.41
C GLN A 45 -9.83 -4.22 -7.91
N PRO A 46 -10.78 -3.87 -7.03
CA PRO A 46 -10.52 -3.78 -5.59
C PRO A 46 -10.07 -5.11 -4.98
N GLU A 47 -10.54 -6.25 -5.50
CA GLU A 47 -10.11 -7.58 -5.06
C GLU A 47 -8.63 -7.83 -5.36
N ALA A 48 -8.14 -7.38 -6.53
CA ALA A 48 -6.74 -7.51 -6.90
C ALA A 48 -5.85 -6.65 -6.00
N LEU A 49 -6.31 -5.45 -5.63
CA LEU A 49 -5.61 -4.57 -4.69
C LEU A 49 -5.57 -5.16 -3.27
N SER A 50 -6.68 -5.77 -2.82
CA SER A 50 -6.75 -6.47 -1.53
C SER A 50 -5.81 -7.68 -1.49
N ALA A 51 -5.81 -8.50 -2.54
CA ALA A 51 -4.90 -9.64 -2.66
C ALA A 51 -3.43 -9.20 -2.70
N ALA A 52 -3.11 -8.11 -3.41
CA ALA A 52 -1.77 -7.54 -3.43
C ALA A 52 -1.35 -7.05 -2.03
N ALA A 53 -2.23 -6.38 -1.28
CA ALA A 53 -1.95 -5.96 0.09
C ALA A 53 -1.63 -7.16 0.99
N ALA A 54 -2.42 -8.23 0.93
CA ALA A 54 -2.18 -9.46 1.71
C ALA A 54 -0.82 -10.12 1.37
N ASN A 55 -0.49 -10.20 0.08
CA ASN A 55 0.80 -10.74 -0.37
C ASN A 55 1.97 -9.88 0.15
N LEU A 56 1.84 -8.56 0.10
CA LEU A 56 2.85 -7.63 0.61
C LEU A 56 2.99 -7.70 2.13
N THR A 57 1.91 -7.92 2.88
CA THR A 57 1.99 -8.23 4.32
C THR A 57 2.86 -9.46 4.57
N GLY A 58 2.63 -10.55 3.80
CA GLY A 58 3.43 -11.76 3.88
C GLY A 58 4.92 -11.51 3.61
N ILE A 59 5.23 -10.79 2.53
CA ILE A 59 6.61 -10.41 2.18
C ILE A 59 7.25 -9.56 3.28
N GLY A 60 6.52 -8.55 3.79
CA GLY A 60 7.00 -7.69 4.88
C GLY A 60 7.37 -8.47 6.14
N SER A 61 6.52 -9.42 6.54
CA SER A 61 6.79 -10.30 7.67
C SER A 61 8.02 -11.19 7.46
N GLY A 62 8.18 -11.75 6.25
CA GLY A 62 9.35 -12.54 5.88
C GLY A 62 10.64 -11.72 5.89
N MET A 63 10.61 -10.50 5.36
CA MET A 63 11.75 -9.59 5.39
C MET A 63 12.14 -9.21 6.83
N ALA A 64 11.18 -8.90 7.70
CA ALA A 64 11.44 -8.60 9.10
C ALA A 64 12.11 -9.76 9.83
N ALA A 65 11.61 -11.00 9.62
CA ALA A 65 12.19 -12.20 10.19
C ALA A 65 13.63 -12.46 9.70
N GLN A 66 13.86 -12.34 8.39
CA GLN A 66 15.19 -12.49 7.78
C GLN A 66 16.18 -11.45 8.33
N ASN A 67 15.74 -10.20 8.43
CA ASN A 67 16.55 -9.11 8.93
C ASN A 67 16.93 -9.29 10.42
N ALA A 68 15.99 -9.76 11.24
CA ALA A 68 16.24 -10.11 12.63
C ALA A 68 17.21 -11.29 12.76
N ALA A 69 17.06 -12.33 11.93
CA ALA A 69 17.97 -13.48 11.91
C ALA A 69 19.40 -13.09 11.47
N ALA A 70 19.54 -12.13 10.57
CA ALA A 70 20.83 -11.63 10.10
C ALA A 70 21.52 -10.70 11.12
N ALA A 71 20.82 -10.13 12.09
CA ALA A 71 21.37 -9.13 13.02
C ALA A 71 22.55 -9.67 13.84
N ALA A 72 22.40 -10.83 14.48
CA ALA A 72 23.44 -11.44 15.29
C ALA A 72 24.71 -11.83 14.49
N PRO A 73 24.62 -12.58 13.37
CA PRO A 73 25.82 -12.98 12.62
C PRO A 73 26.54 -11.82 11.94
N THR A 74 25.84 -10.73 11.58
CA THR A 74 26.47 -9.57 10.92
C THR A 74 27.08 -8.56 11.89
N THR A 75 26.59 -8.52 13.13
CA THR A 75 27.15 -7.62 14.18
C THR A 75 28.21 -8.30 15.03
N GLY A 76 28.22 -9.64 15.08
CA GLY A 76 29.19 -10.47 15.79
C GLY A 76 30.36 -10.95 14.95
N VAL A 77 30.76 -10.22 13.90
CA VAL A 77 31.89 -10.62 13.04
C VAL A 77 33.18 -10.65 13.86
N VAL A 78 33.86 -11.79 13.85
CA VAL A 78 35.13 -11.99 14.57
C VAL A 78 36.29 -11.54 13.66
N PRO A 79 37.32 -10.87 14.21
CA PRO A 79 38.53 -10.53 13.45
C PRO A 79 39.16 -11.75 12.79
N ALA A 80 39.63 -11.61 11.55
CA ALA A 80 40.28 -12.70 10.82
C ALA A 80 41.63 -13.12 11.42
N ALA A 81 42.34 -12.17 12.03
CA ALA A 81 43.58 -12.37 12.76
C ALA A 81 43.70 -11.37 13.93
N ALA A 82 44.74 -11.51 14.75
CA ALA A 82 44.96 -10.71 15.95
C ALA A 82 45.56 -9.31 15.69
N ASP A 83 45.78 -8.96 14.42
CA ASP A 83 46.29 -7.65 14.03
C ASP A 83 45.21 -6.56 14.11
N GLU A 84 45.66 -5.32 14.24
CA GLU A 84 44.79 -4.16 14.39
C GLU A 84 43.92 -3.91 13.14
N VAL A 85 44.38 -4.28 11.94
CA VAL A 85 43.64 -4.09 10.69
C VAL A 85 42.45 -5.05 10.64
N SER A 86 42.64 -6.32 11.01
CA SER A 86 41.58 -7.31 11.16
C SER A 86 40.56 -6.91 12.22
N ALA A 87 41.01 -6.38 13.36
CA ALA A 87 40.13 -5.90 14.42
C ALA A 87 39.29 -4.71 13.98
N LEU A 88 39.91 -3.71 13.33
CA LEU A 88 39.23 -2.55 12.80
C LEU A 88 38.22 -2.93 11.70
N THR A 89 38.59 -3.87 10.83
CA THR A 89 37.70 -4.35 9.76
C THR A 89 36.46 -5.02 10.33
N ALA A 90 36.61 -5.91 11.32
CA ALA A 90 35.48 -6.52 12.01
C ALA A 90 34.58 -5.48 12.69
N ALA A 91 35.18 -4.48 13.36
CA ALA A 91 34.43 -3.38 13.97
C ALA A 91 33.67 -2.54 12.93
N GLN A 92 34.24 -2.31 11.74
CA GLN A 92 33.59 -1.58 10.66
C GLN A 92 32.38 -2.35 10.12
N PHE A 93 32.48 -3.68 9.96
CA PHE A 93 31.35 -4.52 9.59
C PHE A 93 30.24 -4.48 10.65
N ALA A 94 30.59 -4.59 11.92
CA ALA A 94 29.61 -4.49 13.01
C ALA A 94 28.90 -3.14 13.01
N ALA A 95 29.64 -2.03 12.85
CA ALA A 95 29.05 -0.69 12.76
C ALA A 95 28.12 -0.54 11.55
N HIS A 96 28.52 -1.07 10.39
CA HIS A 96 27.68 -1.07 9.20
C HIS A 96 26.39 -1.88 9.39
N ALA A 97 26.50 -3.06 10.01
CA ALA A 97 25.35 -3.91 10.32
C ALA A 97 24.37 -3.20 11.27
N GLN A 98 24.85 -2.48 12.29
CA GLN A 98 23.99 -1.69 13.18
C GLN A 98 23.25 -0.57 12.43
N MET A 99 23.92 0.14 11.52
CA MET A 99 23.26 1.14 10.67
C MET A 99 22.22 0.50 9.74
N TYR A 100 22.54 -0.63 9.14
CA TYR A 100 21.61 -1.39 8.31
C TYR A 100 20.35 -1.79 9.11
N GLN A 101 20.52 -2.28 10.34
CA GLN A 101 19.40 -2.62 11.21
C GLN A 101 18.50 -1.40 11.50
N ALA A 102 19.09 -0.23 11.78
CA ALA A 102 18.31 1.00 11.98
C ALA A 102 17.51 1.40 10.72
N VAL A 103 18.13 1.36 9.54
CA VAL A 103 17.47 1.70 8.27
C VAL A 103 16.39 0.68 7.92
N SER A 104 16.65 -0.61 8.14
CA SER A 104 15.69 -1.69 7.87
C SER A 104 14.42 -1.57 8.72
N ALA A 105 14.54 -1.10 9.98
CA ALA A 105 13.39 -0.82 10.83
C ALA A 105 12.52 0.32 10.28
N GLN A 106 13.16 1.39 9.77
CA GLN A 106 12.44 2.48 9.11
C GLN A 106 11.75 2.01 7.82
N ALA A 107 12.43 1.18 7.02
CA ALA A 107 11.85 0.60 5.81
C ALA A 107 10.65 -0.29 6.12
N ALA A 108 10.69 -1.08 7.19
CA ALA A 108 9.56 -1.89 7.64
C ALA A 108 8.34 -1.03 7.99
N ALA A 109 8.53 0.08 8.71
CA ALA A 109 7.44 1.00 9.03
C ALA A 109 6.81 1.64 7.77
N ILE A 110 7.63 2.03 6.80
CA ILE A 110 7.14 2.57 5.52
C ILE A 110 6.35 1.52 4.74
N HIS A 111 6.84 0.27 4.72
CA HIS A 111 6.17 -0.86 4.06
C HIS A 111 4.80 -1.14 4.69
N GLU A 112 4.71 -1.16 6.02
CA GLU A 112 3.43 -1.33 6.72
C GLU A 112 2.45 -0.21 6.39
N MET A 113 2.90 1.04 6.38
CA MET A 113 2.05 2.18 6.00
C MET A 113 1.55 2.06 4.55
N PHE A 114 2.41 1.63 3.64
CA PHE A 114 2.06 1.41 2.24
C PHE A 114 0.99 0.32 2.09
N VAL A 115 1.19 -0.83 2.74
CA VAL A 115 0.24 -1.95 2.70
C VAL A 115 -1.11 -1.58 3.32
N ASN A 116 -1.11 -0.85 4.44
CA ASN A 116 -2.33 -0.37 5.07
C ASN A 116 -3.10 0.62 4.16
N THR A 117 -2.37 1.52 3.49
CA THR A 117 -2.96 2.48 2.55
C THR A 117 -3.57 1.76 1.34
N LEU A 118 -2.90 0.72 0.84
CA LEU A 118 -3.38 -0.09 -0.27
C LEU A 118 -4.68 -0.83 0.10
N GLY A 119 -4.73 -1.44 1.29
CA GLY A 119 -5.93 -2.10 1.80
C GLY A 119 -7.10 -1.13 2.01
N THR A 120 -6.83 0.06 2.55
CA THR A 120 -7.85 1.11 2.75
C THR A 120 -8.41 1.62 1.41
N SER A 121 -7.54 1.82 0.43
CA SER A 121 -7.93 2.23 -0.93
C SER A 121 -8.78 1.17 -1.61
N ALA A 122 -8.41 -0.11 -1.50
CA ALA A 122 -9.19 -1.23 -2.02
C ALA A 122 -10.61 -1.26 -1.44
N GLY A 123 -10.75 -1.10 -0.12
CA GLY A 123 -12.05 -1.01 0.54
C GLY A 123 -12.88 0.20 0.09
N SER A 124 -12.24 1.33 -0.17
CA SER A 124 -12.92 2.55 -0.67
C SER A 124 -13.45 2.37 -2.09
N TYR A 125 -12.70 1.71 -2.97
CA TYR A 125 -13.17 1.35 -4.31
C TYR A 125 -14.33 0.35 -4.25
N ALA A 126 -14.23 -0.70 -3.44
CA ALA A 126 -15.32 -1.67 -3.25
C ALA A 126 -16.60 -1.03 -2.68
N ALA A 127 -16.48 -0.10 -1.73
CA ALA A 127 -17.63 0.63 -1.19
C ALA A 127 -18.29 1.52 -2.26
N THR A 128 -17.50 2.12 -3.13
CA THR A 128 -18.00 2.91 -4.27
C THR A 128 -18.72 2.02 -5.28
N GLU A 129 -18.19 0.81 -5.56
CA GLU A 129 -18.86 -0.21 -6.39
C GLU A 129 -20.24 -0.57 -5.83
N ALA A 130 -20.31 -0.86 -4.52
CA ALA A 130 -21.56 -1.23 -3.86
C ALA A 130 -22.60 -0.09 -3.90
N ALA A 131 -22.18 1.15 -3.60
CA ALA A 131 -23.08 2.30 -3.63
C ALA A 131 -23.64 2.56 -5.03
N ASN A 132 -22.81 2.42 -6.07
CA ASN A 132 -23.23 2.59 -7.45
C ASN A 132 -24.18 1.49 -7.92
N ALA A 133 -23.96 0.24 -7.50
CA ALA A 133 -24.86 -0.87 -7.79
C ALA A 133 -26.25 -0.66 -7.18
N ILE A 134 -26.32 -0.09 -5.97
CA ILE A 134 -27.59 0.25 -5.30
C ILE A 134 -28.30 1.40 -6.03
N ALA A 135 -27.58 2.42 -6.49
CA ALA A 135 -28.18 3.58 -7.16
C ALA A 135 -28.67 3.29 -8.60
N ALA A 136 -28.16 2.22 -9.23
CA ALA A 136 -28.54 1.78 -10.56
C ALA A 136 -29.68 0.74 -10.58
N GLY A 137 -30.08 0.22 -9.41
CA GLY A 137 -31.23 -0.66 -9.23
C GLY A 137 -32.47 0.11 -8.79
#